data_AF-A0A0C2HAS5-F1
#
_entry.id   AF-A0A0C2HAS5-F1
#
_cell.length_a   1.000
_cell.length_b   1.000
_cell.length_c   1.000
_cell.angle_alpha   90.00
_cell.angle_beta   90.00
_cell.angle_gamma   90.00
#
_symmetry.space_group_name_H-M   'P 1'
#
loop_
_entity.id
_entity.type
_entity.pdbx_description
1 polymer ?
#
loop_
_entity_poly.entity_id
_entity_poly.type
_entity_poly.pdbx_seq_one_letter_code
_entity_poly.pdbx_strand_id
1 'polypeptide(L)'
;MKRNAHELQYPPENRLGEVCLALRYVPNKNKLSVVVMECKNLKKMDVLGLSDPYVKIYLMLQNKRLEKKKTTIKMKTLNPYYNESFSFDVTPEKMQRVHLHVTVSDYDRVGSNERIGQVRFFFVLLQ
;
A
#
# COMPACT_ATOMS: atom_id res chain seq x y z
N MET A 1 9.17 14.22 37.00
CA MET A 1 9.68 12.93 36.51
C MET A 1 8.55 12.19 35.81
N LYS A 2 8.75 11.82 34.53
CA LYS A 2 8.09 10.72 33.77
C LYS A 2 6.58 10.89 33.46
N ARG A 3 6.07 10.82 32.22
CA ARG A 3 6.56 10.63 30.85
C ARG A 3 5.49 11.26 29.93
N ASN A 4 5.90 11.98 28.89
CA ASN A 4 5.01 12.40 27.82
C ASN A 4 4.59 11.17 27.01
N ALA A 5 3.40 10.62 27.29
CA ALA A 5 2.72 9.78 26.33
C ALA A 5 2.17 10.74 25.28
N HIS A 6 2.78 10.75 24.09
CA HIS A 6 2.11 11.26 22.91
C HIS A 6 0.75 10.58 22.86
N GLU A 7 -0.29 11.37 23.12
CA GLU A 7 -1.68 11.00 22.96
C GLU A 7 -1.80 10.36 21.57
N LEU A 8 -2.25 9.10 21.52
CA LEU A 8 -2.52 8.41 20.26
C LEU A 8 -3.64 9.19 19.58
N GLN A 9 -3.27 10.16 18.75
CA GLN A 9 -4.19 11.01 18.04
C GLN A 9 -4.80 10.15 16.93
N TYR A 10 -5.84 9.40 17.29
CA TYR A 10 -6.58 8.61 16.33
C TYR A 10 -7.07 9.54 15.21
N PRO A 11 -6.91 9.15 13.94
CA PRO A 11 -7.42 9.94 12.84
C PRO A 11 -8.92 10.22 13.06
N PRO A 12 -9.46 11.36 12.59
CA PRO A 12 -10.90 11.60 12.57
C PRO A 12 -11.61 10.36 12.00
N GLU A 13 -12.76 9.97 12.55
CA GLU A 13 -13.39 8.64 12.31
C GLU A 13 -13.52 8.22 10.83
N ASN A 14 -13.48 9.17 9.91
CA ASN A 14 -13.57 8.95 8.46
C ASN A 14 -12.23 8.84 7.71
N ARG A 15 -11.07 9.04 8.34
CA ARG A 15 -9.76 8.91 7.69
C ARG A 15 -9.21 7.49 7.86
N LEU A 16 -8.92 6.83 6.73
CA LEU A 16 -8.38 5.45 6.69
C LEU A 16 -6.87 5.38 6.91
N GLY A 17 -6.17 6.52 6.79
CA GLY A 17 -4.72 6.65 6.85
C GLY A 17 -4.08 6.97 5.50
N GLU A 18 -2.76 7.03 5.49
CA GLU A 18 -1.94 7.41 4.33
C GLU A 18 -0.96 6.30 3.99
N VAL A 19 -0.64 6.14 2.69
CA VAL A 19 0.42 5.26 2.20
C VAL A 19 1.38 6.08 1.33
N CYS A 20 2.67 6.00 1.64
CA CYS A 20 3.72 6.70 0.92
C CYS A 20 4.43 5.74 -0.04
N LEU A 21 4.37 6.06 -1.34
CA LEU A 21 4.93 5.22 -2.41
C LEU A 21 5.87 6.04 -3.28
N ALA A 22 6.95 5.41 -3.77
CA ALA A 22 7.74 5.96 -4.88
C ALA A 22 7.54 5.10 -6.13
N LEU A 23 7.26 5.75 -7.26
CA LEU A 23 7.03 5.10 -8.54
C LEU A 23 8.11 5.54 -9.53
N ARG A 24 8.66 4.60 -10.28
CA ARG A 24 9.63 4.90 -11.35
C ARG A 24 9.40 3.98 -12.54
N TYR A 25 9.25 4.55 -13.72
CA TYR A 25 9.19 3.80 -14.96
C TYR A 25 10.45 4.02 -15.81
N VAL A 26 11.00 2.96 -16.38
CA VAL A 26 12.12 3.01 -17.33
C VAL A 26 11.70 2.33 -18.64
N PRO A 27 11.33 3.11 -19.68
CA PRO A 27 10.82 2.58 -20.94
C PRO A 27 11.78 1.58 -21.59
N ASN A 28 13.06 1.92 -21.71
CA ASN A 28 14.06 1.06 -22.38
C ASN A 28 14.34 -0.26 -21.66
N LYS A 29 13.90 -0.40 -20.39
CA LYS A 29 14.03 -1.63 -19.61
C LYS A 29 12.68 -2.33 -19.41
N ASN A 30 11.60 -1.80 -19.98
CA ASN A 30 10.22 -2.24 -19.76
C ASN A 30 9.89 -2.41 -18.27
N LYS A 31 10.40 -1.51 -17.40
CA LYS A 31 10.42 -1.75 -15.94
C LYS A 31 9.65 -0.67 -15.19
N LEU A 32 8.59 -1.06 -14.49
CA LEU A 32 7.89 -0.23 -13.50
C LEU A 32 8.31 -0.68 -12.10
N SER A 33 9.02 0.20 -11.38
CA SER A 33 9.42 0.00 -10.00
C SER A 33 8.46 0.72 -9.05
N VAL A 34 8.11 0.06 -7.95
CA VAL A 34 7.27 0.57 -6.87
C VAL A 34 8.01 0.34 -5.57
N VAL A 35 8.28 1.41 -4.82
CA VAL A 35 8.79 1.31 -3.45
C VAL A 35 7.64 1.63 -2.50
N VAL A 36 7.30 0.69 -1.61
CA VAL A 36 6.40 0.94 -0.49
C VAL A 36 7.25 1.42 0.66
N MET A 37 7.17 2.71 1.00
CA MET A 37 8.01 3.32 2.02
C MET A 37 7.42 3.10 3.40
N GLU A 38 6.24 3.68 3.65
CA GLU A 38 5.57 3.65 4.96
C GLU A 38 4.07 3.90 4.81
N CYS A 39 3.31 3.56 5.86
CA CYS A 39 1.98 4.10 6.07
C CYS A 39 1.95 4.95 7.34
N LYS A 40 1.01 5.90 7.41
CA LYS A 40 0.80 6.76 8.57
C LYS A 40 -0.66 6.80 8.97
N ASN A 41 -0.91 6.83 10.28
CA ASN A 41 -2.22 7.02 10.88
C ASN A 41 -3.29 6.08 10.29
N LEU A 42 -2.95 4.79 10.13
CA LEU A 42 -3.90 3.80 9.63
C LEU A 42 -5.10 3.69 10.57
N LYS A 43 -6.28 3.47 10.01
CA LYS A 43 -7.48 3.12 10.79
C LYS A 43 -7.22 1.80 11.53
N LYS A 44 -7.51 1.80 12.82
CA LYS A 44 -7.50 0.60 13.67
C LYS A 44 -8.64 -0.33 13.25
N MET A 45 -8.34 -1.58 12.90
CA MET A 45 -9.36 -2.59 12.58
C MET A 45 -9.64 -3.52 13.76
N ASP A 46 -8.60 -3.94 14.49
CA ASP A 46 -8.75 -4.82 15.65
C ASP A 46 -9.44 -4.18 16.85
N VAL A 47 -10.37 -4.90 17.49
CA VAL A 47 -11.03 -4.45 18.73
C VAL A 47 -10.05 -4.46 19.91
N LEU A 48 -9.32 -5.56 20.08
CA LEU A 48 -8.45 -5.83 21.24
C LEU A 48 -6.95 -5.59 21.00
N GLY A 49 -6.56 -5.06 19.83
CA GLY A 49 -5.17 -4.82 19.43
C GLY A 49 -5.03 -3.62 18.51
N LEU A 50 -3.81 -3.31 18.05
CA LEU A 50 -3.62 -2.49 16.85
C LEU A 50 -3.65 -3.42 15.63
N SER A 51 -3.69 -2.86 14.43
CA SER A 51 -3.58 -3.63 13.20
C SER A 51 -2.19 -4.24 12.96
N ASP A 52 -2.16 -5.30 12.16
CA ASP A 52 -1.00 -5.99 11.58
C ASP A 52 -0.89 -5.67 10.06
N PRO A 53 -0.59 -4.41 9.67
CA PRO A 53 -0.74 -3.97 8.28
C PRO A 53 0.28 -4.55 7.30
N TYR A 54 -0.20 -4.80 6.08
CA TYR A 54 0.62 -5.08 4.90
C TYR A 54 0.00 -4.47 3.63
N VAL A 55 0.85 -4.19 2.64
CA VAL A 55 0.44 -3.57 1.38
C VAL A 55 0.46 -4.59 0.25
N LYS A 56 -0.64 -4.69 -0.49
CA LYS A 56 -0.77 -5.47 -1.73
C LYS A 56 -0.72 -4.53 -2.92
N ILE A 57 0.11 -4.85 -3.90
CA ILE A 57 0.24 -4.11 -5.16
C ILE A 57 -0.21 -5.03 -6.28
N TYR A 58 -1.25 -4.62 -6.99
CA TYR A 58 -1.79 -5.33 -8.14
C TYR A 58 -1.49 -4.54 -9.41
N LEU A 59 -0.80 -5.16 -10.37
CA LEU A 59 -0.74 -4.63 -11.72
C LEU A 59 -2.00 -5.10 -12.45
N MET A 60 -2.80 -4.14 -12.90
CA MET A 60 -4.09 -4.40 -13.54
C MET A 60 -4.03 -3.93 -14.99
N LEU A 61 -4.63 -4.69 -15.90
CA LEU A 61 -4.93 -4.28 -17.27
C LEU A 61 -6.44 -4.34 -17.45
N GLN A 62 -7.08 -3.18 -17.60
CA GLN A 62 -8.54 -3.07 -17.51
C GLN A 62 -9.03 -3.70 -16.19
N ASN A 63 -9.87 -4.74 -16.24
CA ASN A 63 -10.39 -5.43 -15.06
C ASN A 63 -9.66 -6.74 -14.73
N LYS A 64 -8.58 -7.07 -15.46
CA LYS A 64 -7.82 -8.30 -15.25
C LYS A 64 -6.55 -8.02 -14.44
N ARG A 65 -6.37 -8.77 -13.36
CA ARG A 65 -5.11 -8.80 -12.60
C ARG A 65 -4.04 -9.53 -13.40
N LEU A 66 -2.95 -8.83 -13.72
CA LEU A 66 -1.78 -9.42 -14.37
C LEU A 66 -0.83 -10.01 -13.35
N GLU A 67 -0.49 -9.24 -12.31
CA GLU A 67 0.48 -9.65 -11.29
C GLU A 67 0.10 -9.08 -9.92
N LYS A 68 0.52 -9.77 -8.85
CA LYS A 68 0.35 -9.34 -7.46
C LYS A 68 1.68 -9.44 -6.73
N LYS A 69 2.04 -8.39 -6.00
CA LYS A 69 3.14 -8.38 -5.02
C LYS A 69 2.61 -7.90 -3.66
N LYS A 70 3.32 -8.22 -2.59
CA LYS A 70 2.96 -7.78 -1.24
C LYS A 70 4.20 -7.51 -0.39
N THR A 71 4.07 -6.59 0.56
CA THR A 71 5.09 -6.36 1.58
C THR A 71 5.12 -7.48 2.62
N THR A 72 6.13 -7.42 3.49
CA THR A 72 6.06 -8.07 4.80
C THR A 72 4.89 -7.52 5.63
N ILE A 73 4.44 -8.29 6.61
CA ILE A 73 3.44 -7.86 7.59
C ILE A 73 4.18 -7.20 8.75
N LYS A 74 3.71 -6.04 9.20
CA LYS A 74 4.24 -5.36 10.39
C LYS A 74 3.24 -5.51 11.52
N MET A 75 3.65 -6.15 12.61
CA MET A 75 2.75 -6.50 13.69
C MET A 75 2.45 -5.28 14.57
N LYS A 76 1.19 -5.14 15.00
CA LYS A 76 0.71 -4.22 16.03
C LYS A 76 1.14 -2.76 15.83
N THR A 77 0.88 -2.20 14.65
CA THR A 77 1.22 -0.80 14.33
C THR A 77 0.22 -0.15 13.39
N LEU A 78 -0.04 1.15 13.60
CA LEU A 78 -0.79 2.00 12.66
C LEU A 78 0.14 2.88 11.81
N ASN A 79 1.45 2.79 12.01
CA ASN A 79 2.49 3.55 11.31
C ASN A 79 3.61 2.62 10.81
N PRO A 80 3.31 1.62 9.97
CA PRO A 80 4.32 0.67 9.51
C PRO A 80 5.35 1.31 8.58
N TYR A 81 6.62 1.02 8.81
CA TYR A 81 7.73 1.32 7.89
C TYR A 81 8.15 0.04 7.16
N TYR A 82 8.16 0.07 5.82
CA TYR A 82 8.46 -1.07 4.96
C TYR A 82 9.79 -0.89 4.23
N ASN A 83 9.92 0.20 3.46
CA ASN A 83 11.02 0.43 2.51
C ASN A 83 11.30 -0.78 1.60
N GLU A 84 10.24 -1.40 1.08
CA GLU A 84 10.31 -2.60 0.25
C GLU A 84 10.12 -2.24 -1.23
N SER A 85 11.02 -2.76 -2.08
CA SER A 85 11.03 -2.47 -3.52
C SER A 85 10.48 -3.63 -4.34
N PHE A 86 9.62 -3.30 -5.29
CA PHE A 86 8.96 -4.23 -6.19
C PHE A 86 9.11 -3.78 -7.63
N SER A 87 9.15 -4.73 -8.57
CA SER A 87 9.29 -4.42 -9.99
C SER A 87 8.35 -5.25 -10.86
N PHE A 88 7.73 -4.61 -11.84
CA PHE A 88 6.86 -5.22 -12.84
C PHE A 88 7.41 -5.00 -14.25
N ASP A 89 7.21 -5.98 -15.13
CA ASP A 89 7.55 -5.87 -16.55
C ASP A 89 6.37 -5.29 -17.34
N VAL A 90 6.55 -4.05 -17.82
CA VAL A 90 5.54 -3.28 -18.54
C VAL A 90 6.20 -2.59 -19.73
N THR A 91 5.78 -2.97 -20.94
CA THR A 91 6.24 -2.31 -22.17
C THR A 91 5.59 -0.94 -22.33
N PRO A 92 6.19 0.00 -23.08
CA PRO A 92 5.63 1.33 -23.30
C PRO A 92 4.20 1.31 -23.83
N GLU A 93 3.87 0.36 -24.71
CA GLU A 93 2.53 0.23 -25.31
C GLU A 93 1.48 -0.21 -24.28
N LYS A 94 1.88 -0.99 -23.27
CA LYS A 94 1.00 -1.40 -22.17
C LYS A 94 0.84 -0.32 -21.13
N MET A 95 1.80 0.59 -20.99
CA MET A 95 1.90 1.55 -19.89
C MET A 95 0.64 2.42 -19.74
N GLN A 96 0.03 2.85 -20.86
CA GLN A 96 -1.20 3.66 -20.85
C GLN A 96 -2.47 2.87 -20.48
N ARG A 97 -2.42 1.55 -20.56
CA ARG A 97 -3.57 0.66 -20.35
C ARG A 97 -3.55 -0.02 -18.98
N VAL A 98 -2.39 -0.05 -18.35
CA VAL A 98 -2.23 -0.61 -17.02
C VAL A 98 -2.49 0.44 -15.95
N HIS A 99 -2.88 -0.02 -14.77
CA HIS A 99 -2.90 0.79 -13.57
C HIS A 99 -2.41 -0.05 -12.38
N LEU A 100 -1.89 0.62 -11.35
CA LEU A 100 -1.64 -0.04 -10.07
C LEU A 100 -2.89 0.06 -9.21
N HIS A 101 -3.37 -1.06 -8.68
CA HIS A 101 -4.34 -1.08 -7.60
C HIS A 101 -3.58 -1.45 -6.32
N VAL A 102 -3.48 -0.51 -5.40
CA VAL A 102 -2.77 -0.68 -4.13
C VAL A 102 -3.78 -0.81 -3.02
N THR A 103 -3.60 -1.77 -2.12
CA THR A 103 -4.49 -2.04 -0.99
C THR A 103 -3.69 -2.22 0.27
N VAL A 104 -4.04 -1.47 1.31
CA VAL A 104 -3.55 -1.70 2.69
C VAL A 104 -4.56 -2.63 3.37
N SER A 105 -4.08 -3.74 3.89
CA SER A 105 -4.90 -4.74 4.59
C SER A 105 -4.35 -5.01 5.97
N ASP A 106 -5.25 -5.36 6.88
CA ASP A 106 -4.92 -5.93 8.17
C ASP A 106 -4.74 -7.44 8.02
N TYR A 107 -3.78 -8.02 8.74
CA TYR A 107 -3.56 -9.46 8.76
C TYR A 107 -4.15 -10.06 10.03
N ASP A 108 -5.19 -10.87 9.86
CA ASP A 108 -5.80 -11.60 10.96
C ASP A 108 -5.23 -13.01 11.02
N ARG A 109 -4.63 -13.36 12.17
CA ARG A 109 -4.15 -14.75 12.40
C ARG A 109 -5.30 -15.76 12.40
N VAL A 110 -6.48 -15.33 12.85
CA VAL A 110 -7.70 -16.12 12.94
C VAL A 110 -8.79 -15.33 12.23
N GLY A 111 -9.44 -15.94 11.24
CA GLY A 111 -10.45 -15.27 10.41
C GLY A 111 -9.90 -14.82 9.06
N SER A 112 -10.47 -13.75 8.51
CA SER A 112 -10.15 -13.26 7.17
C SER A 112 -9.55 -11.86 7.21
N ASN A 113 -8.37 -11.70 6.61
CA ASN A 113 -7.70 -10.40 6.46
C ASN A 113 -8.64 -9.29 5.98
N GLU A 114 -8.74 -8.23 6.75
CA GLU A 114 -9.59 -7.10 6.42
C GLU A 114 -8.88 -6.05 5.54
N ARG A 115 -9.66 -5.27 4.78
CA ARG A 115 -9.12 -4.14 3.99
C ARG A 115 -9.28 -2.86 4.80
N ILE A 116 -8.16 -2.19 5.05
CA ILE A 116 -8.14 -0.86 5.65
C ILE A 116 -8.51 0.19 4.58
N GLY A 117 -7.83 0.16 3.44
CA GLY A 117 -8.02 1.15 2.38
C GLY A 117 -7.39 0.76 1.05
N GLN A 118 -7.70 1.51 -0.01
CA GLN A 118 -7.15 1.28 -1.34
C GLN A 118 -7.04 2.56 -2.16
N VAL A 119 -6.12 2.55 -3.12
CA VAL A 119 -5.92 3.62 -4.10
C VAL A 119 -5.57 3.01 -5.46
N ARG A 120 -5.94 3.69 -6.55
CA ARG A 120 -5.59 3.31 -7.92
C ARG A 120 -4.72 4.39 -8.54
N PHE A 121 -3.58 4.00 -9.11
CA PHE A 121 -2.68 4.88 -9.85
C PHE A 121 -2.80 4.58 -11.34
N PHE A 122 -3.37 5.53 -12.07
CA PHE A 122 -3.42 5.51 -13.52
C PHE A 122 -2.23 6.32 -14.05
N PHE A 123 -1.60 5.81 -15.10
CA PHE A 123 -0.45 6.46 -15.71
C PHE A 123 -0.94 7.26 -16.92
N VAL A 124 -0.96 8.58 -16.77
CA VAL A 124 -1.24 9.48 -17.89
C VAL A 124 0.11 9.92 -18.45
N LEU A 125 0.37 9.59 -19.72
CA LEU A 125 1.47 10.21 -20.44
C LEU A 125 0.98 11.58 -20.90
N LEU A 126 1.64 12.65 -20.43
CA LEU A 126 1.51 13.95 -21.07
C LEU A 126 2.13 13.82 -22.47
N GLN A 127 1.31 14.05 -23.50
CA GLN A 127 1.77 14.15 -24.88
C GLN A 127 2.52 15.46 -25.09
#